data_AF-A0AAN0M0I1-F1
#
_entry.id   AF-A0AAN0M0I1-F1
#
_cell.length_a   1.000
_cell.length_b   1.000
_cell.length_c   1.000
_cell.angle_alpha   90.00
_cell.angle_beta   90.00
_cell.angle_gamma   90.00
#
_symmetry.space_group_name_H-M   'P 1'
#
loop_
_entity.id
_entity.type
_entity.pdbx_description
1 polymer ?
#
loop_
_entity_poly.entity_id
_entity_poly.type
_entity_poly.pdbx_seq_one_letter_code
_entity_poly.pdbx_strand_id
1 'polypeptide(L)' 'MDREGYTFVGWSPILSETVTKDQIYTAQWEKNTYTITYESNGGTVVSSETVPYPERFTQPVDPQLEGYTFVGWFRR' A
#
# COMPACT_ATOMS: atom_id res chain seq x y z
N MET A 1 15.07 7.82 -8.56
CA MET A 1 15.55 7.25 -7.28
C MET A 1 14.31 6.84 -6.54
N ASP A 2 13.84 5.63 -6.80
CA ASP A 2 12.55 5.17 -6.33
C ASP A 2 12.82 4.17 -5.21
N ARG A 3 12.51 4.57 -3.97
CA ARG A 3 12.46 3.64 -2.85
C ARG A 3 11.14 2.90 -2.96
N GLU A 4 11.19 1.64 -3.40
CA GLU A 4 10.00 0.83 -3.65
C GLU A 4 9.02 0.89 -2.47
N GLY A 5 7.77 1.24 -2.75
CA GLY A 5 6.71 1.34 -1.75
C GLY A 5 6.77 2.57 -0.84
N TYR A 6 7.57 3.58 -1.18
CA TYR A 6 7.59 4.86 -0.47
C TYR A 6 7.41 6.04 -1.44
N THR A 7 6.73 7.09 -0.97
CA THR A 7 6.56 8.36 -1.69
C THR A 7 7.53 9.40 -1.13
N PHE A 8 8.22 10.13 -2.02
CA PHE A 8 9.07 11.25 -1.61
C PHE A 8 8.21 12.43 -1.14
N VAL A 9 8.42 12.88 0.09
CA VAL A 9 7.64 13.97 0.69
C VAL A 9 8.39 15.30 0.61
N GLY A 10 9.73 15.26 0.65
CA GLY A 10 10.55 16.46 0.59
C GLY A 10 11.88 16.31 1.32
N TRP A 11 12.56 17.44 1.52
CA TRP A 11 13.80 17.52 2.28
C TRP A 11 13.54 18.16 3.65
N SER A 12 14.28 17.71 4.67
CA SER A 12 14.30 18.33 6.00
C SER A 12 15.75 18.66 6.40
N PRO A 13 16.06 19.90 6.81
CA PRO A 13 15.16 21.07 6.85
C PRO A 13 14.69 21.49 5.44
N ILE A 14 13.67 22.34 5.36
CA ILE A 14 13.20 22.88 4.07
C ILE A 14 14.38 23.57 3.37
N LEU A 15 14.51 23.36 2.06
CA LEU A 15 15.56 23.98 1.25
C LEU A 15 15.51 25.50 1.40
N SER A 16 16.65 26.10 1.76
CA SER A 16 16.80 27.54 1.78
C SER A 16 17.39 28.00 0.45
N GLU A 17 16.81 29.03 -0.17
CA GLU A 17 17.34 29.60 -1.41
C GLU A 17 18.71 30.27 -1.22
N THR A 18 19.08 30.59 0.02
CA THR A 18 20.36 31.22 0.35
C THR A 18 21.23 30.29 1.18
N VAL A 19 22.32 29.81 0.59
CA VAL A 19 23.33 28.99 1.28
C VAL A 19 24.44 29.91 1.79
N THR A 20 24.46 30.16 3.11
CA THR A 20 25.50 30.98 3.77
C THR A 20 26.57 30.16 4.48
N LYS A 21 26.34 28.84 4.58
CA LYS A 21 27.21 27.85 5.22
C LYS A 21 26.80 26.45 4.77
N ASP A 22 27.67 25.48 5.00
CA ASP A 22 27.37 24.07 4.77
C ASP A 22 26.06 23.65 5.46
N GLN A 23 25.26 22.89 4.74
CA GLN A 23 23.94 22.47 5.16
C GLN A 23 23.73 21.00 4.80
N ILE A 24 23.12 20.26 5.72
CA ILE A 24 22.78 18.85 5.53
C ILE A 24 21.26 18.78 5.40
N TYR A 25 20.80 18.14 4.33
CA TYR A 25 19.39 17.87 4.08
C TYR A 25 19.14 16.37 4.11
N THR A 26 18.05 15.98 4.76
CA THR A 26 17.62 14.59 4.84
C THR A 26 16.35 14.38 4.03
N ALA A 27 16.39 13.45 3.06
CA ALA A 27 15.23 13.08 2.28
C ALA A 27 14.16 12.44 3.19
N GLN A 28 12.95 12.95 3.13
CA GLN A 28 11.78 12.44 3.85
C GLN A 28 10.93 11.59 2.92
N TRP A 29 10.48 10.45 3.45
CA TRP A 29 9.73 9.44 2.70
C TRP A 29 8.55 8.95 3.55
N GLU A 30 7.40 8.76 2.93
CA GLU A 30 6.21 8.18 3.55
C GLU A 30 5.93 6.79 2.96
N LYS A 31 5.46 5.85 3.79
CA LYS A 31 5.07 4.52 3.32
C LYS A 31 3.82 4.63 2.46
N ASN A 32 3.83 3.97 1.30
CA ASN A 32 2.63 3.85 0.48
C ASN A 32 1.64 2.89 1.13
N THR A 33 0.35 3.22 1.04
CA THR A 33 -0.76 2.36 1.43
C THR A 33 -1.47 1.85 0.19
N TYR A 34 -1.71 0.55 0.13
CA TYR A 34 -2.41 -0.10 -0.98
C TYR A 34 -3.70 -0.72 -0.49
N THR A 35 -4.75 -0.61 -1.30
CA THR A 35 -6.06 -1.23 -1.01
C THR A 35 -6.18 -2.53 -1.79
N ILE A 36 -6.51 -3.61 -1.07
CA ILE A 36 -6.81 -4.93 -1.61
C ILE A 36 -8.32 -5.05 -1.67
N THR A 37 -8.84 -5.31 -2.87
CA THR A 37 -10.28 -5.46 -3.13
C THR A 37 -10.55 -6.89 -3.57
N TYR A 38 -11.58 -7.50 -2.98
CA TYR A 38 -11.97 -8.88 -3.24
C TYR A 38 -13.24 -8.93 -4.10
N GLU A 39 -13.15 -9.56 -5.27
CA GLU A 39 -14.27 -9.81 -6.17
C GLU A 39 -14.71 -11.28 -6.03
N SER A 40 -15.79 -11.53 -5.29
CA SER A 40 -16.29 -12.88 -4.99
C SER A 40 -17.08 -13.54 -6.14
N ASN A 41 -17.18 -12.86 -7.30
CA ASN A 41 -17.93 -13.30 -8.48
C ASN A 41 -19.36 -13.80 -8.16
N GLY A 42 -20.09 -13.04 -7.35
CA GLY A 42 -21.47 -13.37 -6.94
C GLY A 42 -21.58 -14.18 -5.65
N GLY A 43 -20.45 -14.63 -5.07
CA GLY A 43 -20.43 -15.17 -3.71
C GLY A 43 -20.62 -14.09 -2.63
N THR A 44 -20.62 -14.50 -1.36
CA THR A 44 -20.74 -13.57 -0.22
C THR A 44 -19.73 -12.43 -0.30
N VAL A 45 -20.16 -11.24 0.14
CA VAL A 45 -19.32 -10.03 0.14
C VAL A 45 -18.13 -10.22 1.08
N VAL A 46 -16.94 -9.85 0.60
CA VAL A 46 -15.70 -9.83 1.37
C VAL A 46 -15.22 -8.38 1.42
N SER A 47 -15.01 -7.86 2.63
CA SER A 47 -14.54 -6.48 2.85
C SER A 47 -13.12 -6.29 2.31
N SER A 48 -12.88 -5.14 1.67
CA SER A 48 -11.53 -4.72 1.30
C SER A 48 -10.70 -4.37 2.54
N GLU A 49 -9.38 -4.39 2.37
CA GLU A 49 -8.43 -3.96 3.40
C GLU A 49 -7.38 -3.02 2.82
N THR A 50 -6.87 -2.11 3.64
CA THR A 50 -5.77 -1.21 3.28
C THR A 50 -4.53 -1.60 4.06
N VAL A 51 -3.44 -1.85 3.35
CA VAL A 51 -2.19 -2.36 3.92
C VAL A 51 -1.02 -1.45 3.53
N PRO A 52 -0.23 -0.96 4.50
CA PRO A 52 0.97 -0.19 4.21
C PRO A 52 2.09 -1.11 3.70
N TYR A 53 2.93 -0.62 2.80
CA TYR A 53 4.13 -1.36 2.37
C TYR A 53 5.21 -1.39 3.47
N PRO A 54 5.99 -2.48 3.64
CA PRO A 54 5.91 -3.79 2.98
C PRO A 54 5.12 -4.81 3.82
N GLU A 55 4.11 -4.36 4.56
CA GLU A 55 3.39 -5.23 5.48
C GLU A 55 2.57 -6.26 4.70
N ARG A 56 2.40 -7.44 5.30
CA ARG A 56 1.65 -8.55 4.71
C ARG A 56 0.20 -8.41 5.11
N PHE A 57 -0.70 -8.60 4.15
CA PHE A 57 -2.12 -8.73 4.40
C PHE A 57 -2.46 -10.12 4.93
N THR A 58 -3.61 -10.24 5.58
CA THR A 58 -4.15 -11.54 6.02
C THR A 58 -5.14 -12.06 5.00
N GLN A 59 -5.12 -13.36 4.72
CA GLN A 59 -6.12 -13.95 3.83
C GLN A 59 -7.52 -13.69 4.40
N PRO A 60 -8.47 -13.19 3.58
CA PRO A 60 -9.83 -12.97 4.05
C PRO A 60 -10.57 -14.31 4.21
N VAL A 61 -11.75 -14.25 4.83
CA VAL A 61 -12.66 -15.41 4.88
C VAL A 61 -13.09 -15.80 3.47
N ASP A 62 -13.10 -17.10 3.20
CA ASP A 62 -13.49 -17.64 1.90
C ASP A 62 -14.98 -17.36 1.60
N PRO A 63 -15.30 -16.83 0.41
CA PRO A 63 -16.65 -16.47 0.04
C PRO A 63 -17.48 -17.74 -0.19
N GLN A 64 -18.76 -17.67 0.13
CA GLN A 64 -19.71 -18.75 -0.11
C GLN A 64 -20.56 -18.44 -1.35
N LEU A 65 -20.70 -19.42 -2.24
CA LEU A 65 -21.56 -19.36 -3.41
C LEU A 65 -22.33 -20.68 -3.53
N GLU A 66 -23.67 -20.59 -3.51
CA GLU A 66 -24.53 -21.78 -3.51
C GLU A 66 -24.33 -22.64 -4.76
N GLY A 67 -24.08 -23.93 -4.57
CA GLY A 67 -23.82 -24.88 -5.65
C GLY A 67 -22.37 -24.90 -6.17
N TYR A 68 -21.46 -24.10 -5.60
CA TYR A 68 -20.06 -24.02 -6.01
C TYR A 68 -19.11 -24.30 -4.83
N THR A 69 -17.89 -24.74 -5.16
CA THR A 69 -16.79 -24.88 -4.19
C THR A 69 -15.78 -23.77 -4.43
N PHE A 70 -15.38 -23.07 -3.36
CA PHE A 70 -14.33 -22.06 -3.46
C PHE A 70 -12.97 -22.74 -3.69
N VAL A 71 -12.26 -22.31 -4.75
CA VAL A 71 -10.97 -22.90 -5.15
C VAL A 71 -9.77 -21.98 -4.89
N GLY A 72 -10.01 -20.73 -4.53
CA GLY A 72 -8.97 -19.76 -4.20
C GLY A 72 -9.19 -18.37 -4.78
N TRP A 73 -8.36 -17.43 -4.32
CA TRP A 73 -8.27 -16.08 -4.83
C TRP A 73 -7.21 -16.00 -5.92
N PHE A 74 -7.53 -15.37 -7.04
CA PHE A 74 -6.60 -15.17 -8.15
C PHE A 74 -6.37 -13.67 -8.37
N ARG A 75 -5.13 -13.30 -8.69
CA ARG A 75 -4.87 -11.93 -9.14
C ARG A 75 -5.53 -11.74 -10.51
N ARG A 76 -6.15 -10.59 -10.69
CA ARG A 76 -6.63 -10.13 -11.98
C ARG A 76 -5.53 -9.37 -12.72
#